data_AF-A0A7S3JGA7-F1
#
_entry.id   AF-A0A7S3JGA7-F1
#
_cell.length_a   1.000
_cell.length_b   1.000
_cell.length_c   1.000
_cell.angle_alpha   90.00
_cell.angle_beta   90.00
_cell.angle_gamma   90.00
#
_symmetry.space_group_name_H-M   'P 1'
#
loop_
_entity.id
_entity.type
_entity.pdbx_description
1 polymer ?
#
loop_
_entity_poly.entity_id
_entity_poly.type
_entity_poly.pdbx_seq_one_letter_code
_entity_poly.pdbx_strand_id
1 'polypeptide(L)'
;MGKYSKGTKVTSIVFLDNTEVLVTTNDSRIRIVSVEGGLVGSGTKQMKFKGHKNDNLQIKADISGDMEYVICGSEDGYVYIWNMKIETENDVNKERNDMFEKFPAFAPEMSIP
;
A
#
# COMPACT_ATOMS: atom_id res chain seq x y z
N MET A 1 16.69 16.57 -2.02
CA MET A 1 15.72 15.80 -1.19
C MET A 1 14.49 15.49 -2.02
N GLY A 2 13.81 14.36 -1.76
CA GLY A 2 12.58 13.98 -2.48
C GLY A 2 11.35 14.78 -2.04
N LYS A 3 10.33 14.87 -2.91
CA LYS A 3 9.10 15.67 -2.76
C LYS A 3 8.39 15.54 -1.40
N TYR A 4 8.45 14.37 -0.77
CA TYR A 4 7.72 14.04 0.47
C TYR A 4 8.64 13.83 1.68
N SER A 5 9.83 14.42 1.70
CA SER A 5 10.82 14.21 2.76
C SER A 5 10.39 14.70 4.15
N LYS A 6 9.38 15.58 4.23
CA LYS A 6 8.78 16.05 5.50
C LYS A 6 7.56 15.24 5.95
N GLY A 7 7.24 14.15 5.25
CA GLY A 7 6.00 13.40 5.45
C GLY A 7 4.82 14.01 4.70
N THR A 8 3.67 13.33 4.77
CA THR A 8 2.41 13.70 4.14
C THR A 8 1.25 13.25 5.03
N LYS A 9 0.02 13.60 4.67
CA LYS A 9 -1.20 13.16 5.36
C LYS A 9 -1.30 11.63 5.37
N VAL A 10 -1.54 11.06 6.55
CA VAL A 10 -1.99 9.67 6.72
C VAL A 10 -3.50 9.62 6.52
N THR A 11 -3.98 8.74 5.63
CA THR A 11 -5.40 8.61 5.29
C THR A 11 -6.09 7.44 5.97
N SER A 12 -5.35 6.38 6.29
CA SER A 12 -5.86 5.23 7.01
C SER A 12 -4.76 4.51 7.80
N ILE A 13 -5.18 3.86 8.89
CA ILE A 13 -4.39 2.91 9.67
C ILE A 13 -5.30 1.69 9.90
N VAL A 14 -4.77 0.49 9.64
CA VAL A 14 -5.47 -0.79 9.85
C VAL A 14 -4.54 -1.72 10.61
N PHE A 15 -4.99 -2.29 11.72
CA PHE A 15 -4.25 -3.34 12.42
C PHE A 15 -4.37 -4.64 11.64
N LEU A 16 -3.23 -5.27 11.33
CA LEU A 16 -3.18 -6.58 10.69
C LEU A 16 -3.10 -7.68 11.75
N ASP A 17 -2.30 -7.42 12.79
CA ASP A 17 -2.26 -8.19 14.02
C ASP A 17 -1.87 -7.28 15.21
N ASN A 18 -1.38 -7.86 16.31
CA ASN A 18 -0.96 -7.11 17.50
C ASN A 18 0.34 -6.33 17.34
N THR A 19 1.09 -6.61 16.27
CA THR A 19 2.45 -6.12 16.02
C THR A 19 2.61 -5.45 14.67
N GLU A 20 1.67 -5.59 13.74
CA GLU A 20 1.77 -5.05 12.39
C GLU A 20 0.56 -4.18 12.04
N VAL A 21 0.86 -3.03 11.44
CA VAL A 21 -0.15 -2.08 10.96
C VAL A 21 0.07 -1.73 9.50
N LEU A 22 -1.03 -1.62 8.77
CA LEU A 22 -1.08 -1.10 7.41
C LEU A 22 -1.43 0.39 7.44
N VAL A 23 -0.57 1.20 6.81
CA VAL A 23 -0.67 2.66 6.79
C VAL A 23 -0.79 3.14 5.35
N THR A 24 -1.80 3.95 5.05
CA THR A 24 -1.98 4.58 3.73
C THR A 24 -1.73 6.09 3.83
N THR A 25 -1.03 6.66 2.85
CA THR A 25 -0.62 8.07 2.87
C THR A 25 -0.75 8.77 1.52
N ASN A 26 -0.89 10.10 1.54
CA ASN A 26 -0.98 10.97 0.35
C ASN A 26 0.36 11.19 -0.40
N ASP A 27 1.32 10.29 -0.23
CA ASP A 27 2.56 10.25 -1.00
C ASP A 27 2.53 9.07 -1.97
N SER A 28 1.32 8.55 -2.24
CA SER A 28 1.07 7.40 -3.10
C SER A 28 1.82 6.15 -2.65
N ARG A 29 1.80 5.89 -1.33
CA ARG A 29 2.40 4.70 -0.72
C ARG A 29 1.49 4.09 0.33
N ILE A 30 1.54 2.77 0.38
CA ILE A 30 1.00 1.98 1.48
C ILE A 30 2.20 1.31 2.17
N ARG A 31 2.16 1.20 3.50
CA ARG A 31 3.24 0.62 4.30
C ARG A 31 2.69 -0.39 5.27
N ILE A 32 3.30 -1.56 5.34
CA ILE A 32 3.21 -2.43 6.51
C ILE A 32 4.36 -2.04 7.43
N VAL A 33 4.04 -1.78 8.68
CA VAL A 33 4.98 -1.34 9.70
C VAL A 33 4.88 -2.31 10.86
N SER A 34 5.98 -3.00 11.17
CA SER A 34 6.08 -3.83 12.38
C SER A 34 6.47 -2.97 13.59
N VAL A 35 5.73 -3.11 14.67
CA VAL A 35 5.86 -2.44 15.96
C VAL A 35 6.45 -3.43 16.96
N GLU A 36 7.61 -4.01 16.63
CA GLU A 36 8.32 -4.90 17.54
C GLU A 36 8.94 -4.09 18.70
N GLY A 37 8.70 -4.50 19.94
CA GLY A 37 9.27 -3.85 21.13
C GLY A 37 8.62 -2.52 21.56
N GLY A 38 7.44 -2.17 21.04
CA GLY A 38 6.64 -1.03 21.52
C GLY A 38 7.16 0.36 21.12
N LEU A 39 8.22 0.45 20.31
CA LEU A 39 8.76 1.71 19.79
C LEU A 39 8.98 1.60 18.28
N VAL A 40 8.40 2.52 17.52
CA VAL A 40 8.70 2.72 16.10
C VAL A 40 10.08 3.38 16.00
N GLY A 41 11.14 2.57 15.95
CA GLY A 41 12.53 3.01 15.92
C GLY A 41 13.24 2.69 14.60
N SER A 42 14.54 3.01 14.54
CA SER A 42 15.40 2.87 13.34
C SER A 42 15.59 1.43 12.82
N GLY A 43 15.02 0.43 13.50
CA GLY A 43 15.02 -0.99 13.10
C GLY A 43 13.66 -1.52 12.62
N THR A 44 12.64 -0.66 12.48
CA THR A 44 11.32 -1.07 12.00
C THR A 44 11.39 -1.50 10.53
N LYS A 45 11.23 -2.81 10.29
CA LYS A 45 11.08 -3.35 8.93
C LYS A 45 9.80 -2.79 8.33
N GLN A 46 9.89 -2.28 7.11
CA GLN A 46 8.74 -1.76 6.38
C GLN A 46 8.67 -2.40 5.00
N MET A 47 7.50 -2.93 4.65
CA MET A 47 7.16 -3.26 3.27
C MET A 47 6.35 -2.11 2.68
N LYS A 48 6.76 -1.61 1.50
CA LYS A 48 6.18 -0.43 0.86
C LYS A 48 5.56 -0.80 -0.47
N PHE A 49 4.27 -0.57 -0.63
CA PHE A 49 3.55 -0.79 -1.89
C PHE A 49 3.44 0.52 -2.67
N LYS A 50 3.80 0.48 -3.96
CA LYS A 50 3.81 1.63 -4.88
C LYS A 50 3.09 1.29 -6.17
N GLY A 51 2.52 2.31 -6.81
CA GLY A 51 1.85 2.19 -8.11
C GLY A 51 0.57 3.01 -8.19
N HIS A 52 -0.27 2.91 -7.15
CA HIS A 52 -1.49 3.71 -7.04
C HIS A 52 -1.18 5.20 -6.92
N LYS A 53 -2.19 6.03 -7.24
CA LYS A 53 -2.17 7.47 -7.04
C LYS A 53 -3.05 7.83 -5.84
N ASN A 54 -2.44 8.50 -4.88
CA ASN A 54 -3.11 9.11 -3.74
C ASN A 54 -2.34 10.39 -3.39
N ASP A 55 -2.77 11.50 -3.97
CA ASP A 55 -2.15 12.81 -3.77
C ASP A 55 -2.93 13.66 -2.76
N ASN A 56 -4.26 13.54 -2.73
CA ASN A 56 -5.15 14.47 -2.05
C ASN A 56 -6.29 13.79 -1.28
N LEU A 57 -6.83 12.69 -1.78
CA LEU A 57 -8.06 12.07 -1.25
C LEU A 57 -7.80 11.35 0.08
N GLN A 58 -8.88 10.84 0.69
CA GLN A 58 -8.81 9.92 1.81
C GLN A 58 -9.09 8.52 1.28
N ILE A 59 -8.03 7.76 1.04
CA ILE A 59 -8.13 6.38 0.55
C ILE A 59 -7.69 5.43 1.67
N LYS A 60 -8.43 4.34 1.84
CA LYS A 60 -8.10 3.23 2.74
C LYS A 60 -7.63 2.04 1.90
N ALA A 61 -6.47 1.50 2.23
CA ALA A 61 -6.04 0.18 1.79
C ALA A 61 -6.56 -0.91 2.74
N ASP A 62 -6.58 -2.15 2.27
CA ASP A 62 -6.92 -3.33 3.07
C ASP A 62 -6.04 -4.53 2.75
N ILE A 63 -6.13 -5.56 3.58
CA ILE A 63 -5.45 -6.84 3.41
C ILE A 63 -6.48 -7.96 3.20
N SER A 64 -6.13 -8.98 2.40
CA SER A 64 -6.93 -10.19 2.29
C SER A 64 -6.90 -11.00 3.59
N GLY A 65 -7.95 -11.80 3.84
CA GLY A 65 -8.07 -12.56 5.09
C GLY A 65 -7.01 -13.65 5.30
N ASP A 66 -6.37 -14.10 4.22
CA ASP A 66 -5.23 -15.03 4.21
C ASP A 66 -3.86 -14.33 4.31
N MET A 67 -3.84 -13.00 4.39
CA MET A 67 -2.62 -12.20 4.42
C MET A 67 -1.69 -12.49 3.23
N GLU A 68 -2.25 -12.62 2.02
CA GLU A 68 -1.44 -12.78 0.80
C GLU A 68 -1.48 -11.55 -0.11
N TYR A 69 -2.53 -10.73 -0.01
CA TYR A 69 -2.77 -9.62 -0.92
C TYR A 69 -3.05 -8.32 -0.17
N VAL A 70 -2.50 -7.22 -0.69
CA VAL A 70 -2.87 -5.85 -0.31
C VAL A 70 -3.69 -5.25 -1.44
N ILE A 71 -4.80 -4.59 -1.11
CA ILE A 71 -5.67 -3.91 -2.06
C ILE A 71 -5.80 -2.42 -1.72
N CYS A 72 -5.86 -1.56 -2.73
CA CYS A 72 -6.09 -0.13 -2.54
C CYS A 72 -6.77 0.51 -3.74
N GLY A 73 -7.71 1.40 -3.48
CA GLY A 73 -8.23 2.32 -4.50
C GLY A 73 -7.20 3.36 -4.91
N SER A 74 -7.46 4.06 -6.02
CA SER A 74 -6.55 5.05 -6.56
C SER A 74 -7.30 6.21 -7.20
N GLU A 75 -6.73 7.41 -7.10
CA GLU A 75 -7.26 8.63 -7.73
C GLU A 75 -7.22 8.61 -9.26
N ASP A 76 -6.54 7.63 -9.86
CA ASP A 76 -6.54 7.41 -11.31
C ASP A 76 -7.71 6.57 -11.81
N GLY A 77 -8.66 6.21 -10.93
CA GLY A 77 -9.86 5.45 -11.29
C GLY A 77 -9.68 3.93 -11.32
N TYR A 78 -8.57 3.42 -10.81
CA TYR A 78 -8.29 1.98 -10.72
C TYR A 78 -8.28 1.49 -9.27
N VAL A 79 -8.43 0.18 -9.12
CA VAL A 79 -8.09 -0.56 -7.91
C VAL A 79 -6.83 -1.36 -8.18
N TYR A 80 -5.89 -1.30 -7.24
CA TYR A 80 -4.59 -1.95 -7.31
C TYR A 80 -4.53 -3.10 -6.32
N ILE A 81 -3.94 -4.22 -6.73
CA ILE A 81 -3.68 -5.39 -5.89
C ILE A 81 -2.19 -5.74 -5.96
N TRP A 82 -1.55 -5.91 -4.81
CA TRP A 82 -0.17 -6.39 -4.70
C TRP A 82 -0.15 -7.76 -4.04
N ASN A 83 0.68 -8.67 -4.54
CA ASN A 83 0.99 -9.93 -3.86
C ASN A 83 2.13 -9.71 -2.86
N MET A 84 1.98 -10.17 -1.62
CA MET A 84 2.97 -10.01 -0.55
C MET A 84 4.11 -11.04 -0.60
N LYS A 85 3.90 -12.20 -1.25
CA LYS A 85 4.92 -13.22 -1.47
C LYS A 85 5.77 -12.83 -2.68
N ILE A 86 6.66 -11.86 -2.49
CA ILE A 86 7.69 -11.57 -3.48
C ILE A 86 8.75 -12.67 -3.40
N GLU A 87 8.62 -13.70 -4.23
CA GLU A 87 9.70 -14.66 -4.54
C GLU A 87 10.68 -14.01 -5.50
N THR A 88 11.48 -13.06 -5.02
CA THR A 88 12.68 -12.64 -5.75
C THR A 88 13.86 -13.35 -5.14
N GLU A 89 14.57 -14.15 -5.97
CA GLU A 89 15.78 -14.91 -5.64
C GLU A 89 16.92 -14.07 -5.01
N ASN A 90 16.75 -12.76 -4.91
CA ASN A 90 17.63 -11.84 -4.19
C ASN A 90 16.82 -11.02 -3.16
N ASP A 91 17.08 -11.30 -1.87
CA ASP A 91 16.38 -10.79 -0.66
C ASP A 91 16.41 -9.25 -0.48
N VAL A 92 17.12 -8.53 -1.36
CA VAL A 92 17.46 -7.10 -1.23
C VAL A 92 16.26 -6.18 -1.50
N ASN A 93 15.16 -6.67 -2.10
CA ASN A 93 14.03 -5.83 -2.52
C ASN A 93 12.72 -6.04 -1.75
N LYS A 94 12.70 -6.83 -0.66
CA LYS A 94 11.47 -7.07 0.14
C LYS A 94 10.85 -5.80 0.73
N GLU A 95 11.60 -4.72 0.88
CA GLU A 95 11.08 -3.46 1.44
C GLU A 95 10.21 -2.66 0.46
N ARG A 96 10.26 -2.96 -0.84
CA ARG A 96 9.53 -2.20 -1.87
C ARG A 96 8.89 -3.13 -2.88
N ASN A 97 7.56 -3.13 -2.89
CA ASN A 97 6.75 -3.82 -3.86
C ASN A 97 6.12 -2.82 -4.84
N ASP A 98 6.59 -2.82 -6.09
CA ASP A 98 5.98 -2.10 -7.22
C ASP A 98 5.38 -3.06 -8.26
N MET A 99 5.26 -4.35 -7.92
CA MET A 99 4.62 -5.37 -8.75
C MET A 99 3.15 -5.49 -8.33
N PHE A 100 2.26 -5.06 -9.22
CA PHE A 100 0.82 -5.07 -8.97
C PHE A 100 0.02 -5.45 -10.20
N GLU A 101 -1.18 -5.93 -9.94
CA GLU A 101 -2.27 -5.96 -10.89
C GLU A 101 -3.20 -4.78 -10.62
N LYS A 102 -3.89 -4.30 -11.66
CA LYS A 102 -4.92 -3.27 -11.49
C LYS A 102 -6.11 -3.49 -12.42
N PHE A 103 -7.28 -3.09 -11.96
CA PHE A 103 -8.52 -3.16 -12.71
C PHE A 103 -9.30 -1.85 -12.55
N PRO A 104 -10.09 -1.45 -13.55
CA PRO A 104 -10.86 -0.21 -13.46
C PRO A 104 -11.91 -0.33 -12.34
N ALA A 105 -12.04 0.71 -11.53
CA ALA A 105 -13.02 0.75 -10.43
C ALA A 105 -14.47 0.86 -10.95
N PHE A 106 -14.64 1.31 -12.18
CA PHE A 106 -15.91 1.45 -12.87
C PHE A 106 -15.78 0.81 -14.25
N ALA A 107 -16.78 0.02 -14.67
CA ALA A 107 -16.87 -0.38 -16.07
C ALA A 107 -17.14 0.88 -16.91
N PRO A 108 -16.42 1.11 -18.03
CA PRO A 108 -16.86 2.12 -18.98
C PRO A 108 -18.31 1.78 -19.37
N GLU A 109 -19.20 2.78 -19.37
CA GLU A 109 -20.57 2.56 -19.80
C GLU A 109 -20.54 1.85 -21.15
N MET A 110 -21.13 0.65 -21.23
CA MET A 110 -21.39 0.04 -22.52
C MET A 110 -22.26 1.04 -23.26
N SER A 111 -21.71 1.67 -24.31
CA SER A 111 -22.51 2.42 -25.25
C SER A 111 -23.55 1.44 -25.78
N ILE A 112 -24.77 1.55 -25.27
CA ILE A 112 -25.92 0.87 -25.85
C ILE A 112 -25.99 1.40 -27.29
N PRO A 113 -25.93 0.53 -28.31
CA PRO A 113 -25.93 0.96 -29.70
C PRO A 113 -27.18 1.76 -30.07
#